data_AF-A0A843F8Q8-F1
#
_entry.id   AF-A0A843F8Q8-F1
#
_cell.length_a   1.000
_cell.length_b   1.000
_cell.length_c   1.000
_cell.angle_alpha   90.00
_cell.angle_beta   90.00
_cell.angle_gamma   90.00
#
_symmetry.space_group_name_H-M   'P 1'
#
loop_
_entity.id
_entity.type
_entity.pdbx_description
1 polymer ?
#
loop_
_entity_poly.entity_id
_entity_poly.type
_entity_poly.pdbx_seq_one_letter_code
_entity_poly.pdbx_strand_id
1 'polypeptide(L)'
;MKVNVYSINGEVKEEIELPAIFDEVYRPDLIKRAVLSAQSARVQPWGNDPMAGKRTSAKGWGSGRGTARVPRIKNGSKAAFVPMAIGGRQAHPTRAE
;
A
#
# COMPACT_ATOMS: atom_id res chain seq x y z
N MET A 1 28.73 -32.10 -1.70
CA MET A 1 27.77 -33.23 -1.69
C MET A 1 27.53 -33.68 -3.14
N LYS A 2 27.39 -34.98 -3.44
CA LYS A 2 27.11 -35.48 -4.80
C LYS A 2 25.63 -35.78 -4.98
N VAL A 3 25.09 -35.52 -6.17
CA VAL A 3 23.67 -35.65 -6.52
C VAL A 3 23.49 -36.21 -7.92
N ASN A 4 22.44 -37.01 -8.06
CA ASN A 4 22.09 -37.67 -9.31
C ASN A 4 21.36 -36.72 -10.27
N VAL A 5 21.74 -36.77 -11.54
CA VAL A 5 21.05 -36.14 -12.66
C VAL A 5 20.15 -37.17 -13.33
N TYR A 6 18.86 -36.86 -13.41
CA TYR A 6 17.86 -37.73 -14.00
C TYR A 6 17.60 -37.39 -15.46
N SER A 7 17.37 -38.43 -16.28
CA SER A 7 16.87 -38.29 -17.65
C SER A 7 15.35 -38.01 -17.65
N ILE A 8 14.80 -37.61 -18.80
CA ILE A 8 13.35 -37.39 -18.97
C ILE A 8 12.54 -38.66 -18.65
N ASN A 9 13.16 -39.83 -18.79
CA ASN A 9 12.56 -41.13 -18.48
C ASN A 9 12.66 -41.51 -16.99
N GLY A 10 13.27 -40.67 -16.15
CA GLY A 10 13.46 -40.93 -14.72
C GLY A 10 14.66 -41.82 -14.39
N GLU A 11 15.50 -42.16 -15.36
CA GLU A 11 16.73 -42.95 -15.14
C GLU A 11 17.88 -42.06 -14.67
N VAL A 12 18.72 -42.55 -13.75
CA VAL A 12 19.93 -41.85 -13.31
C VAL A 12 20.95 -41.91 -14.43
N LYS A 13 21.30 -40.74 -14.98
CA LYS A 13 22.24 -40.63 -16.09
C LYS A 13 23.66 -40.41 -15.61
N GLU A 14 23.85 -39.42 -14.75
CA GLU A 14 25.16 -38.93 -14.30
C GLU A 14 25.08 -38.43 -12.84
N GLU A 15 26.22 -38.31 -12.16
CA GLU A 15 26.32 -37.78 -10.81
C GLU A 15 27.20 -36.54 -10.81
N ILE A 16 26.71 -35.44 -10.22
CA ILE A 16 27.38 -34.13 -10.22
C ILE A 16 27.65 -33.70 -8.77
N GLU A 17 28.76 -32.99 -8.58
CA GLU A 17 29.09 -32.35 -7.31
C GLU A 17 28.32 -31.03 -7.15
N LEU A 18 27.62 -30.87 -6.01
CA LEU A 18 26.92 -29.63 -5.67
C LEU A 18 27.92 -28.48 -5.50
N PRO A 19 27.65 -27.32 -6.11
CA PRO A 19 28.42 -26.11 -5.85
C PRO A 19 28.37 -25.70 -4.37
N ALA A 20 29.40 -25.00 -3.92
CA ALA A 20 29.56 -24.56 -2.52
C ALA A 20 28.37 -23.73 -1.97
N ILE A 21 27.57 -23.10 -2.85
CA ILE A 21 26.40 -22.30 -2.43
C ILE A 21 25.33 -23.12 -1.70
N PHE A 22 25.28 -24.44 -1.92
CA PHE A 22 24.31 -25.32 -1.26
C PHE A 22 24.70 -25.67 0.18
N ASP A 23 25.94 -25.41 0.57
CA ASP A 23 26.46 -25.64 1.93
C ASP A 23 26.37 -24.37 2.80
N GLU A 24 25.78 -23.29 2.27
CA GLU A 24 25.66 -22.00 2.97
C GLU A 24 24.77 -22.09 4.22
N VAL A 25 25.12 -21.32 5.25
CA VAL A 25 24.38 -21.31 6.52
C VAL A 25 22.96 -20.76 6.32
N TYR A 26 21.97 -21.49 6.84
CA TYR A 26 20.57 -21.07 6.78
C TYR A 26 20.33 -19.79 7.58
N ARG A 27 20.01 -18.70 6.86
CA ARG A 27 19.75 -17.36 7.41
C ARG A 27 18.37 -16.83 7.03
N PRO A 28 17.31 -17.18 7.78
CA PRO A 28 15.93 -16.79 7.46
C PRO A 28 15.70 -15.27 7.58
N ASP A 29 16.51 -14.57 8.38
CA ASP A 29 16.50 -13.12 8.54
C ASP A 29 16.81 -12.40 7.21
N LEU A 30 17.87 -12.82 6.53
CA LEU A 30 18.28 -12.25 5.24
C LEU A 30 17.29 -12.60 4.12
N ILE A 31 16.85 -13.86 4.07
CA ILE A 31 15.88 -14.34 3.08
C ILE A 31 14.59 -13.53 3.17
N LYS A 32 14.05 -13.37 4.39
CA LYS A 32 12.82 -12.60 4.61
C LYS A 32 12.97 -11.15 4.17
N ARG A 33 14.09 -10.50 4.50
CA ARG A 33 14.37 -9.12 4.09
C ARG A 33 14.44 -8.98 2.57
N ALA A 34 15.13 -9.89 1.89
CA ALA A 34 15.26 -9.87 0.43
C ALA A 34 13.91 -10.06 -0.25
N VAL A 35 13.09 -11.01 0.22
CA VAL A 35 11.76 -11.28 -0.34
C VAL A 35 10.83 -10.08 -0.14
N LEU A 36 10.80 -9.48 1.05
CA LEU A 36 9.96 -8.30 1.30
C LEU A 36 10.33 -7.13 0.40
N SER A 37 11.64 -6.90 0.18
CA SER A 37 12.12 -5.86 -0.73
C SER A 37 11.72 -6.12 -2.19
N ALA A 38 11.84 -7.37 -2.65
CA ALA A 38 11.42 -7.75 -4.00
C ALA A 38 9.90 -7.65 -4.18
N GLN A 39 9.12 -7.97 -3.15
CA GLN A 39 7.67 -7.83 -3.17
C GLN A 39 7.26 -6.35 -3.23
N SER A 40 7.83 -5.49 -2.38
CA SER A 40 7.52 -4.06 -2.37
C SER A 40 7.88 -3.37 -3.68
N ALA A 41 8.97 -3.79 -4.33
CA ALA A 41 9.42 -3.23 -5.60
C ALA A 41 8.43 -3.46 -6.77
N ARG A 42 7.53 -4.46 -6.66
CA ARG A 42 6.53 -4.75 -7.70
C ARG A 42 5.23 -3.96 -7.56
N VAL A 43 5.02 -3.30 -6.41
CA VAL A 43 3.77 -2.57 -6.14
C VAL A 43 3.72 -1.32 -7.01
N GLN A 44 2.59 -1.12 -7.70
CA GLN A 44 2.36 0.10 -8.46
C GLN A 44 1.84 1.21 -7.53
N PRO A 45 2.31 2.47 -7.68
CA PRO A 45 1.80 3.58 -6.90
C PRO A 45 0.29 3.77 -7.12
N TRP A 46 -0.44 4.01 -6.04
CA TRP A 46 -1.88 4.22 -6.08
C TRP A 46 -2.28 5.28 -5.05
N GLY A 47 -3.32 6.05 -5.35
CA GLY A 47 -3.76 7.12 -4.47
C GLY A 47 -5.07 7.74 -4.93
N ASN A 48 -5.61 8.60 -4.07
CA ASN A 48 -6.88 9.29 -4.32
C ASN A 48 -6.64 10.60 -5.10
N ASP A 49 -7.66 11.10 -5.83
CA ASP A 49 -7.61 12.44 -6.44
C ASP A 49 -7.29 13.49 -5.35
N PRO A 50 -6.21 14.29 -5.50
CA PRO A 50 -5.83 15.32 -4.53
C PRO A 50 -6.96 16.30 -4.19
N MET A 51 -7.94 16.46 -5.09
CA MET A 51 -9.06 17.38 -4.96
C MET A 51 -10.38 16.71 -4.53
N ALA A 52 -10.38 15.39 -4.28
CA ALA A 52 -11.56 14.66 -3.78
C ALA A 52 -12.05 15.24 -2.44
N GLY A 53 -13.36 15.50 -2.34
CA GLY A 53 -14.01 16.07 -1.15
C GLY A 53 -13.64 17.52 -0.82
N LYS A 54 -12.76 18.16 -1.62
CA LYS A 54 -12.34 19.56 -1.46
C LYS A 54 -13.05 20.53 -2.41
N ARG A 55 -13.68 20.04 -3.49
CA ARG A 55 -14.49 20.84 -4.44
C ARG A 55 -15.80 21.31 -3.82
N THR A 56 -15.75 22.26 -2.89
CA THR A 56 -16.94 22.79 -2.22
C THR A 56 -16.83 24.28 -1.92
N SER A 57 -17.97 24.98 -1.94
CA SER A 57 -18.07 26.40 -1.61
C SER A 57 -18.31 26.65 -0.10
N ALA A 58 -18.22 25.60 0.72
CA ALA A 58 -18.61 25.65 2.12
C ALA A 58 -17.77 26.63 2.95
N LYS A 59 -18.45 27.39 3.81
CA LYS A 59 -17.82 28.36 4.72
C LYS A 59 -18.40 28.20 6.14
N GLY A 60 -17.61 28.53 7.15
CA GLY A 60 -18.08 28.57 8.53
C GLY A 60 -19.08 29.72 8.74
N TRP A 61 -20.17 29.44 9.44
CA TRP A 61 -21.19 30.45 9.78
C TRP A 61 -20.78 31.40 10.93
N GLY A 62 -19.71 31.10 11.66
CA GLY A 62 -19.30 31.88 12.84
C GLY A 62 -20.03 31.48 14.12
N SER A 63 -19.81 32.25 15.19
CA SER A 63 -20.46 32.10 16.50
C SER A 63 -21.86 32.76 16.53
N GLY A 64 -22.60 32.58 17.64
CA GLY A 64 -23.86 33.29 17.88
C GLY A 64 -25.10 32.73 17.18
N ARG A 65 -25.02 31.51 16.62
CA ARG A 65 -26.11 30.86 15.86
C ARG A 65 -26.64 29.57 16.49
N GLY A 66 -26.24 29.23 17.72
CA GLY A 66 -26.65 27.99 18.39
C GLY A 66 -26.27 26.69 17.66
N THR A 67 -25.30 26.74 16.72
CA THR A 67 -24.89 25.60 15.90
C THR A 67 -23.38 25.38 15.96
N ALA A 68 -22.95 24.14 15.69
CA ALA A 68 -21.53 23.80 15.60
C ALA A 68 -20.80 24.63 14.53
N ARG A 69 -19.53 24.97 14.78
CA ARG A 69 -18.63 25.76 13.91
C ARG A 69 -18.06 24.97 12.73
N VAL A 70 -18.89 24.19 12.07
CA VAL A 70 -18.52 23.35 10.90
C VAL A 70 -18.78 24.14 9.62
N PRO A 71 -17.92 24.05 8.59
CA PRO A 71 -18.19 24.65 7.29
C PRO A 71 -19.43 24.01 6.64
N ARG A 72 -20.36 24.87 6.21
CA ARG A 72 -21.61 24.48 5.54
C ARG A 72 -21.70 25.11 4.16
N ILE A 73 -22.41 24.46 3.24
CA ILE A 73 -22.64 24.97 1.89
C ILE A 73 -23.34 26.33 1.97
N LYS A 74 -22.95 27.31 1.13
CA LYS A 74 -23.49 28.69 1.21
C LYS A 74 -25.02 28.75 1.10
N ASN A 75 -25.59 27.93 0.22
CA ASN A 75 -27.02 27.92 -0.07
C ASN A 75 -27.78 26.85 0.75
N GLY A 76 -27.21 26.35 1.86
CA GLY A 76 -27.86 25.31 2.66
C GLY A 76 -27.25 25.10 4.04
N SER A 77 -27.74 24.10 4.78
CA SER A 77 -27.30 23.78 6.14
C SER A 77 -26.38 22.55 6.21
N LYS A 78 -26.13 21.88 5.08
CA LYS A 78 -25.31 20.66 5.01
C LYS A 78 -23.83 20.97 5.23
N ALA A 79 -23.20 20.21 6.12
CA ALA A 79 -21.75 20.25 6.34
C ALA A 79 -21.00 19.65 5.15
N ALA A 80 -19.86 20.25 4.78
CA ALA A 80 -18.98 19.75 3.71
C ALA A 80 -17.51 20.06 4.04
N PHE A 81 -16.58 19.66 3.18
CA PHE A 81 -15.13 19.84 3.32
C PHE A 81 -14.46 19.04 4.45
N VAL A 82 -15.03 18.99 5.65
CA VAL A 82 -14.41 18.35 6.83
C VAL A 82 -14.51 16.82 6.80
N PRO A 83 -13.55 16.09 7.40
CA PRO A 83 -13.49 14.63 7.35
C PRO A 83 -14.65 13.93 8.06
N MET A 84 -15.23 14.55 9.08
CA MET A 84 -16.39 14.00 9.79
C MET A 84 -17.72 14.18 9.04
N ALA A 85 -17.74 14.96 7.94
CA ALA A 85 -18.94 15.19 7.16
C ALA A 85 -19.06 14.17 6.02
N ILE A 86 -20.29 13.73 5.73
CA ILE A 86 -20.59 12.87 4.59
C ILE A 86 -20.23 13.59 3.30
N GLY A 87 -19.31 13.02 2.52
CA GLY A 87 -18.80 13.61 1.27
C GLY A 87 -17.73 14.69 1.46
N GLY A 88 -17.20 14.87 2.68
CA GLY A 88 -16.04 15.71 2.96
C GLY A 88 -14.70 15.07 2.56
N ARG A 89 -13.61 15.82 2.69
CA ARG A 89 -12.27 15.31 2.38
C ARG A 89 -11.80 14.32 3.44
N GLN A 90 -11.05 13.30 3.06
CA GLN A 90 -10.32 12.51 4.06
C GLN A 90 -9.20 13.33 4.71
N ALA A 91 -8.94 13.07 6.00
CA ALA A 91 -7.89 13.77 6.75
C ALA A 91 -6.49 13.41 6.21
N HIS A 92 -6.24 12.11 6.02
CA HIS A 92 -5.01 11.54 5.49
C HIS A 92 -5.33 10.61 4.29
N PRO A 93 -5.61 11.16 3.10
CA PRO A 93 -5.84 10.34 1.91
C PRO A 93 -4.54 9.66 1.45
N THR A 94 -4.68 8.51 0.80
CA THR A 94 -3.58 7.82 0.14
C THR A 94 -3.04 8.68 -0.99
N ARG A 95 -1.71 8.78 -1.08
CA ARG A 95 -1.00 9.53 -2.12
C ARG A 95 -0.38 8.54 -3.08
N ALA A 96 -0.51 8.85 -4.37
CA ALA A 96 0.18 8.11 -5.42
C ALA A 96 1.64 8.56 -5.58
N GLU A 97 1.96 9.75 -5.05
CA GLU A 97 3.33 10.27 -4.90
C GLU A 97 4.06 9.63 -3.70
#